data_AF-A0A830HID5-F1
#
_entry.id   AF-A0A830HID5-F1
#
_cell.length_a   1.000
_cell.length_b   1.000
_cell.length_c   1.000
_cell.angle_alpha   90.00
_cell.angle_beta   90.00
_cell.angle_gamma   90.00
#
_symmetry.space_group_name_H-M   'P 1'
#
loop_
_entity.id
_entity.type
_entity.pdbx_description
1 polymer ?
#
loop_
_entity_poly.entity_id
_entity_poly.type
_entity_poly.pdbx_seq_one_letter_code
_entity_poly.pdbx_strand_id
1 'polypeptide(L)'
;MSALRRVVVTGVGLVTPLGITTRAVWRALTEVPQGDEDGKSSNTSGIKRHAVPQFVDTYAAHGFAAGQDASTSSLMSQALGGESANVTAAMVPRGTEHNAQFPGPEGQLASAGVDPRRHALFTAYALLAAAEAARNAHLDGRLGEPDSRLGCSIGSGMGSVADIAAYGASMAVLGAASNRRVSPHFVPRVLANAAASAVSVRYGAAGPLAASATACAAGSAAISEAAMWIRLGLADAAFAGGADACADAVAISGFQRMRALAGGADDSDDGGDKSAAETCRPFHADRSGFVLGEGAAVLVLESLEHALERGAPIYCELAGIGMSADAHHAAAPDPEGRGVANAVRACLKDAKLAPRDVGYINAHATSTPAGDIAEMRGLATAMAPDAAHNSCYVGATKAATGHLLGAAGAVEAALAALAVHHGVVPSTLHTDVVDPRISEIASEGGLEIVHAGAHGSHGVAWPSGADGRSRLRVALSNASGFGGSNVCLLFQEHDTR
;
A
#
# COMPACT_ATOMS: atom_id res chain seq x y z
N MET A 1 12.23 -32.79 10.65
CA MET A 1 11.92 -31.35 10.75
C MET A 1 10.45 -31.23 11.07
N SER A 2 10.06 -30.42 12.07
CA SER A 2 8.64 -30.09 12.31
C SER A 2 8.01 -29.53 11.04
N ALA A 3 6.74 -29.82 10.79
CA ALA A 3 5.99 -29.07 9.79
C ALA A 3 6.00 -27.57 10.19
N LEU A 4 6.09 -26.68 9.20
CA LEU A 4 5.97 -25.24 9.43
C LEU A 4 4.55 -24.93 9.94
N ARG A 5 4.44 -24.00 10.89
CA ARG A 5 3.12 -23.56 11.41
C ARG A 5 2.33 -22.85 10.32
N ARG A 6 1.01 -23.05 10.30
CA ARG A 6 0.11 -22.28 9.41
C ARG A 6 -0.05 -20.86 9.94
N VAL A 7 -0.11 -19.88 9.04
CA VAL A 7 -0.19 -18.45 9.40
C VAL A 7 -1.53 -17.89 8.95
N VAL A 8 -2.27 -17.29 9.86
CA VAL A 8 -3.57 -16.67 9.59
C VAL A 8 -3.52 -15.16 9.82
N VAL A 9 -4.37 -14.45 9.09
CA VAL A 9 -4.64 -13.02 9.32
C VAL A 9 -5.81 -12.90 10.28
N THR A 10 -5.59 -12.29 11.44
CA THR A 10 -6.61 -12.12 12.48
C THR A 10 -7.05 -10.67 12.66
N GLY A 11 -6.30 -9.72 12.11
CA GLY A 11 -6.65 -8.30 12.14
C GLY A 11 -6.12 -7.57 10.93
N VAL A 12 -6.87 -6.57 10.47
CA VAL A 12 -6.53 -5.71 9.33
C VAL A 12 -6.82 -4.26 9.71
N GLY A 13 -5.84 -3.39 9.53
CA GLY A 13 -6.02 -1.95 9.71
C GLY A 13 -5.52 -1.17 8.51
N LEU A 14 -6.30 -0.17 8.09
CA LEU A 14 -6.04 0.60 6.87
C LEU A 14 -6.16 2.11 7.09
N VAL A 15 -5.17 2.83 6.57
CA VAL A 15 -5.14 4.28 6.46
C VAL A 15 -4.74 4.61 5.02
N THR A 16 -5.66 5.13 4.22
CA THR A 16 -5.42 5.38 2.79
C THR A 16 -6.06 6.68 2.32
N PRO A 17 -5.80 7.12 1.08
CA PRO A 17 -6.48 8.27 0.48
C PRO A 17 -7.99 8.09 0.30
N LEU A 18 -8.49 6.85 0.34
CA LEU A 18 -9.92 6.54 0.29
C LEU A 18 -10.62 6.71 1.64
N GLY A 19 -9.85 6.81 2.73
CA GLY A 19 -10.37 6.95 4.07
C GLY A 19 -9.52 6.23 5.10
N ILE A 20 -9.92 6.45 6.36
CA ILE A 20 -9.35 5.79 7.53
C ILE A 20 -10.34 4.76 8.03
N THR A 21 -9.83 3.57 8.35
CA THR A 21 -10.54 2.32 8.66
C THR A 21 -10.64 1.36 7.49
N THR A 22 -10.45 0.08 7.80
CA THR A 22 -10.68 -1.05 6.91
C THR A 22 -12.06 -0.99 6.26
N ARG A 23 -13.09 -0.63 7.04
CA ARG A 23 -14.46 -0.49 6.53
C ARG A 23 -14.59 0.64 5.51
N ALA A 24 -14.07 1.83 5.81
CA ALA A 24 -14.20 2.98 4.91
C ALA A 24 -13.51 2.71 3.57
N VAL A 25 -12.28 2.18 3.62
CA VAL A 25 -11.50 1.85 2.42
C VAL A 25 -12.16 0.75 1.60
N TRP A 26 -12.64 -0.32 2.25
CA TRP A 26 -13.29 -1.42 1.55
C TRP A 26 -14.57 -0.97 0.83
N ARG A 27 -15.39 -0.15 1.50
CA ARG A 27 -16.61 0.42 0.90
C ARG A 27 -16.31 1.27 -0.31
N ALA A 28 -15.33 2.18 -0.21
CA ALA A 28 -14.94 3.04 -1.32
C ALA A 28 -14.50 2.27 -2.57
N LEU A 29 -13.97 1.05 -2.41
CA LEU A 29 -13.53 0.20 -3.52
C LEU A 29 -14.62 -0.71 -4.09
N THR A 30 -15.66 -1.02 -3.32
CA THR A 30 -16.60 -2.12 -3.66
C THR A 30 -18.06 -1.70 -3.73
N GLU A 31 -18.46 -0.62 -3.08
CA GLU A 31 -19.84 -0.13 -3.07
C GLU A 31 -20.07 0.95 -4.14
N VAL A 32 -21.28 0.95 -4.71
CA VAL A 32 -21.78 2.04 -5.57
C VAL A 32 -21.79 3.34 -4.74
N PRO A 33 -21.23 4.45 -5.23
CA PRO A 33 -21.46 5.73 -4.59
C PRO A 33 -22.96 6.02 -4.60
N GLN A 34 -23.55 6.21 -3.42
CA GLN A 34 -24.87 6.83 -3.36
C GLN A 34 -24.71 8.25 -3.89
N GLY A 35 -25.39 8.57 -4.98
CA GLY A 35 -25.31 9.91 -5.56
C GLY A 35 -25.74 10.96 -4.54
N ASP A 36 -24.96 12.03 -4.40
CA ASP A 36 -25.46 13.26 -3.80
C ASP A 36 -26.62 13.79 -4.68
N GLU A 37 -27.60 14.48 -4.07
CA GLU A 37 -28.81 15.01 -4.75
C GLU A 37 -28.51 15.89 -5.99
N ASP A 38 -27.26 16.27 -6.22
CA ASP A 38 -26.77 17.11 -7.31
C ASP A 38 -26.23 16.36 -8.55
N GLY A 39 -26.31 15.02 -8.60
CA GLY A 39 -26.04 14.26 -9.83
C GLY A 39 -24.60 14.29 -10.36
N LYS A 40 -23.62 14.73 -9.56
CA LYS A 40 -22.19 14.58 -9.88
C LYS A 40 -21.74 13.20 -9.39
N SER A 41 -21.35 12.33 -10.31
CA SER A 41 -20.69 11.05 -9.99
C SER A 41 -19.51 11.35 -9.06
N SER A 42 -19.58 10.95 -7.80
CA SER A 42 -18.48 11.15 -6.86
C SER A 42 -17.34 10.25 -7.30
N ASN A 43 -16.27 10.88 -7.77
CA ASN A 43 -15.04 10.20 -8.19
C ASN A 43 -14.50 9.39 -6.99
N THR A 44 -14.54 8.06 -7.09
CA THR A 44 -14.17 7.12 -6.02
C THR A 44 -12.66 6.96 -5.84
N SER A 45 -11.87 7.75 -6.58
CA SER A 45 -10.43 7.84 -6.41
C SER A 45 -10.05 8.83 -5.32
N GLY A 46 -9.08 8.43 -4.48
CA GLY A 46 -8.40 9.30 -3.52
C GLY A 46 -7.37 10.24 -4.17
N ILE A 47 -7.13 10.10 -5.48
CA ILE A 47 -6.26 10.98 -6.27
C ILE A 47 -6.96 12.31 -6.51
N LYS A 48 -6.35 13.42 -6.07
CA LYS A 48 -6.92 14.76 -6.19
C LYS A 48 -5.84 15.78 -6.58
N ARG A 49 -6.27 16.89 -7.18
CA ARG A 49 -5.46 18.09 -7.39
C ARG A 49 -5.51 18.96 -6.13
N HIS A 50 -4.35 19.40 -5.67
CA HIS A 50 -4.18 20.24 -4.50
C HIS A 50 -3.47 21.54 -4.89
N ALA A 51 -3.90 22.66 -4.33
CA ALA A 51 -3.14 23.89 -4.47
C ALA A 51 -1.80 23.74 -3.73
N VAL A 52 -0.68 24.11 -4.38
CA VAL A 52 0.67 23.96 -3.81
C VAL A 52 0.81 24.52 -2.38
N PRO A 53 0.27 25.70 -2.03
CA PRO A 53 0.34 26.19 -0.65
C PRO A 53 -0.31 25.24 0.37
N GLN A 54 -1.52 24.76 0.09
CA GLN A 54 -2.25 23.82 0.97
C GLN A 54 -1.52 22.48 1.10
N PHE A 55 -0.90 22.04 0.01
CA PHE A 55 -0.09 20.85 -0.06
C PHE A 55 1.19 20.95 0.77
N VAL A 56 1.91 22.08 0.69
CA VAL A 56 3.13 22.31 1.47
C VAL A 56 2.83 22.49 2.96
N ASP A 57 1.79 23.26 3.29
CA ASP A 57 1.40 23.55 4.68
C ASP A 57 1.04 22.28 5.46
N THR A 58 0.45 21.30 4.79
CA THR A 58 0.20 19.97 5.35
C THR A 58 1.46 19.36 5.99
N TYR A 59 2.57 19.34 5.25
CA TYR A 59 3.79 18.66 5.69
C TYR A 59 4.59 19.54 6.65
N ALA A 60 4.47 20.86 6.51
CA ALA A 60 5.00 21.80 7.49
C ALA A 60 4.29 21.67 8.86
N ALA A 61 2.98 21.42 8.90
CA ALA A 61 2.19 21.27 10.13
C ALA A 61 2.46 19.96 10.89
N HIS A 62 2.91 18.90 10.18
CA HIS A 62 3.30 17.63 10.78
C HIS A 62 4.82 17.48 10.99
N GLY A 63 5.60 18.40 10.42
CA GLY A 63 7.03 18.55 10.66
C GLY A 63 7.34 19.45 11.86
N PHE A 64 8.58 19.38 12.36
CA PHE A 64 9.05 20.24 13.45
C PHE A 64 9.00 21.75 13.15
N ALA A 65 8.94 22.12 11.86
CA ALA A 65 8.86 23.51 11.41
C ALA A 65 7.48 24.17 11.60
N ALA A 66 6.49 23.47 12.16
CA ALA A 66 5.17 24.02 12.49
C ALA A 66 5.32 25.34 13.29
N GLY A 67 5.18 26.47 12.58
CA GLY A 67 5.24 27.82 13.14
C GLY A 67 6.63 28.43 13.38
N GLN A 68 7.74 27.84 12.91
CA GLN A 68 9.09 28.37 13.23
C GLN A 68 9.89 28.98 12.06
N ASP A 69 9.56 28.71 10.79
CA ASP A 69 10.32 29.29 9.68
C ASP A 69 9.55 29.38 8.34
N ALA A 70 9.01 30.56 8.04
CA ALA A 70 8.34 30.86 6.77
C ALA A 70 9.24 30.67 5.53
N SER A 71 10.57 30.66 5.69
CA SER A 71 11.51 30.48 4.58
C SER A 71 11.55 29.05 4.05
N THR A 72 11.32 28.04 4.90
CA THR A 72 11.36 26.62 4.48
C THR A 72 10.14 26.27 3.60
N SER A 73 8.93 26.68 4.00
CA SER A 73 7.72 26.49 3.18
C SER A 73 7.80 27.24 1.85
N SER A 74 8.37 28.45 1.85
CA SER A 74 8.60 29.21 0.62
C SER A 74 9.51 28.48 -0.37
N LEU A 75 10.62 27.88 0.12
CA LEU A 75 11.54 27.10 -0.72
C LEU A 75 10.86 25.84 -1.30
N MET A 76 10.04 25.13 -0.52
CA MET A 76 9.30 23.97 -0.99
C MET A 76 8.26 24.34 -2.05
N SER A 77 7.53 25.45 -1.87
CA SER A 77 6.59 25.96 -2.87
C SER A 77 7.28 26.42 -4.16
N GLN A 78 8.45 27.05 -4.06
CA GLN A 78 9.25 27.42 -5.23
C GLN A 78 9.71 26.20 -6.03
N ALA A 79 10.12 25.12 -5.36
CA ALA A 79 10.52 23.87 -6.02
C ALA A 79 9.37 23.22 -6.82
N LEU A 80 8.12 23.42 -6.39
CA LEU A 80 6.91 22.90 -7.04
C LEU A 80 6.27 23.84 -8.07
N GLY A 81 6.88 25.01 -8.37
CA GLY A 81 6.40 25.92 -9.43
C GLY A 81 5.83 27.26 -8.98
N GLY A 82 6.04 27.68 -7.73
CA GLY A 82 5.64 29.00 -7.23
C GLY A 82 4.20 29.05 -6.68
N GLU A 83 3.72 30.25 -6.33
CA GLU A 83 2.52 30.47 -5.49
C GLU A 83 1.16 30.16 -6.17
N SER A 84 1.11 29.64 -7.41
CA SER A 84 -0.16 29.32 -8.09
C SER A 84 -0.09 28.11 -9.05
N ALA A 85 0.62 27.05 -8.67
CA ALA A 85 0.54 25.74 -9.34
C ALA A 85 -0.31 24.75 -8.52
N ASN A 86 -0.91 23.77 -9.20
CA ASN A 86 -1.56 22.61 -8.57
C ASN A 86 -0.62 21.40 -8.62
N VAL A 87 -0.72 20.52 -7.63
CA VAL A 87 -0.05 19.23 -7.57
C VAL A 87 -1.09 18.13 -7.46
N THR A 88 -0.94 17.08 -8.26
CA THR A 88 -1.79 15.90 -8.17
C THR A 88 -1.16 14.88 -7.22
N ALA A 89 -1.89 14.52 -6.17
CA ALA A 89 -1.45 13.58 -5.14
C ALA A 89 -2.63 12.83 -4.50
N ALA A 90 -2.38 11.62 -4.02
CA ALA A 90 -3.35 10.83 -3.26
C ALA A 90 -3.04 10.95 -1.76
N MET A 91 -3.64 11.96 -1.12
CA MET A 91 -3.38 12.28 0.29
C MET A 91 -4.40 11.60 1.20
N VAL A 92 -3.97 11.18 2.40
CA VAL A 92 -4.91 10.67 3.40
C VAL A 92 -5.85 11.81 3.79
N PRO A 93 -7.20 11.62 3.75
CA PRO A 93 -8.15 12.68 4.08
C PRO A 93 -7.87 13.21 5.49
N ARG A 94 -7.97 14.52 5.73
CA ARG A 94 -7.79 15.13 7.05
C ARG A 94 -9.04 15.88 7.49
N GLY A 95 -9.29 15.93 8.79
CA GLY A 95 -10.34 16.75 9.37
C GLY A 95 -10.77 16.29 10.76
N THR A 96 -11.84 16.89 11.26
CA THR A 96 -12.31 16.76 12.65
C THR A 96 -13.54 15.87 12.79
N GLU A 97 -14.13 15.43 11.67
CA GLU A 97 -15.33 14.59 11.66
C GLU A 97 -14.97 13.12 11.94
N HIS A 98 -15.76 12.47 12.80
CA HIS A 98 -15.53 11.08 13.18
C HIS A 98 -15.77 10.12 12.00
N ASN A 99 -14.86 9.15 11.85
CA ASN A 99 -14.96 7.87 11.10
C ASN A 99 -14.45 7.77 9.65
N ALA A 100 -13.78 8.78 9.08
CA ALA A 100 -13.11 8.59 7.78
C ALA A 100 -11.89 9.48 7.52
N GLN A 101 -11.57 10.39 8.44
CA GLN A 101 -10.52 11.40 8.25
C GLN A 101 -9.41 11.24 9.29
N PHE A 102 -8.18 11.52 8.85
CA PHE A 102 -7.01 11.62 9.70
C PHE A 102 -7.19 12.80 10.63
N PRO A 103 -7.13 12.57 11.96
CA PRO A 103 -7.23 13.65 12.90
C PRO A 103 -6.11 14.65 12.65
N GLY A 104 -6.45 15.94 12.72
CA GLY A 104 -5.48 17.01 12.54
C GLY A 104 -4.36 16.99 13.61
N PRO A 105 -3.27 17.74 13.40
CA PRO A 105 -2.16 17.83 14.35
C PRO A 105 -2.54 18.40 15.72
N GLU A 106 -3.66 19.13 15.84
CA GLU A 106 -4.15 19.68 17.10
C GLU A 106 -5.05 18.69 17.86
N GLY A 107 -4.69 18.31 19.09
CA GLY A 107 -5.54 17.64 20.11
C GLY A 107 -6.10 16.25 19.80
N GLN A 108 -6.30 15.91 18.52
CA GLN A 108 -7.08 14.77 18.04
C GLN A 108 -6.19 13.55 17.74
N LEU A 109 -4.95 13.74 17.29
CA LEU A 109 -3.97 12.64 17.27
C LEU A 109 -3.67 12.13 18.69
N ALA A 110 -3.70 13.03 19.68
CA ALA A 110 -3.50 12.68 21.08
C ALA A 110 -4.60 11.77 21.63
N SER A 111 -5.86 11.91 21.20
CA SER A 111 -6.95 10.99 21.59
C SER A 111 -6.78 9.60 20.96
N ALA A 112 -6.07 9.49 19.84
CA ALA A 112 -5.63 8.21 19.27
C ALA A 112 -4.33 7.67 19.89
N GLY A 113 -3.76 8.36 20.89
CA GLY A 113 -2.50 7.99 21.54
C GLY A 113 -1.27 8.23 20.67
N VAL A 114 -1.33 9.17 19.72
CA VAL A 114 -0.22 9.52 18.83
C VAL A 114 0.27 10.94 19.17
N ASP A 115 1.54 11.09 19.53
CA ASP A 115 2.18 12.41 19.73
C ASP A 115 2.87 12.87 18.43
N PRO A 116 2.31 13.84 17.69
CA PRO A 116 2.87 14.31 16.43
C PRO A 116 4.24 15.00 16.59
N ARG A 117 4.66 15.34 17.82
CA ARG A 117 6.02 15.86 18.08
C ARG A 117 7.05 14.73 18.12
N ARG A 118 6.64 13.52 18.51
CA ARG A 118 7.52 12.34 18.64
C ARG A 118 7.56 11.49 17.38
N HIS A 119 6.47 11.47 16.62
CA HIS A 119 6.31 10.58 15.47
C HIS A 119 6.16 11.37 14.18
N ALA A 120 6.92 10.97 13.16
CA ALA A 120 6.69 11.40 11.79
C ALA A 120 5.31 10.94 11.30
N LEU A 121 4.83 11.57 10.23
CA LEU A 121 3.48 11.33 9.71
C LEU A 121 3.25 9.86 9.31
N PHE A 122 4.21 9.23 8.63
CA PHE A 122 4.10 7.81 8.27
C PHE A 122 4.03 6.88 9.50
N THR A 123 4.77 7.21 10.57
CA THR A 123 4.68 6.50 11.85
C THR A 123 3.31 6.67 12.50
N ALA A 124 2.70 7.86 12.39
CA ALA A 124 1.34 8.09 12.87
C ALA A 124 0.31 7.25 12.09
N TYR A 125 0.44 7.14 10.77
CA TYR A 125 -0.39 6.24 9.97
C TYR A 125 -0.24 4.77 10.40
N ALA A 126 0.99 4.30 10.60
CA ALA A 126 1.25 2.96 11.10
C ALA A 126 0.61 2.68 12.46
N LEU A 127 0.69 3.64 13.40
CA LEU A 127 0.08 3.51 14.73
C LEU A 127 -1.45 3.44 14.67
N LEU A 128 -2.09 4.20 13.78
CA LEU A 128 -3.55 4.14 13.59
C LEU A 128 -3.97 2.81 12.95
N ALA A 129 -3.29 2.38 11.89
CA ALA A 129 -3.54 1.10 11.24
C ALA A 129 -3.33 -0.07 12.23
N ALA A 130 -2.22 -0.07 12.99
CA ALA A 130 -1.96 -1.07 14.01
C ALA A 130 -3.04 -1.08 15.12
N ALA A 131 -3.58 0.08 15.48
CA ALA A 131 -4.66 0.16 16.47
C ALA A 131 -5.96 -0.46 15.98
N GLU A 132 -6.30 -0.29 14.71
CA GLU A 132 -7.45 -0.98 14.13
C GLU A 132 -7.20 -2.49 14.00
N ALA A 133 -6.02 -2.88 13.50
CA ALA A 133 -5.65 -4.29 13.35
C ALA A 133 -5.65 -5.02 14.69
N ALA A 134 -5.10 -4.40 15.75
CA ALA A 134 -5.12 -4.94 17.11
C ALA A 134 -6.54 -5.11 17.65
N ARG A 135 -7.43 -4.13 17.45
CA ARG A 135 -8.85 -4.25 17.84
C ARG A 135 -9.54 -5.37 17.09
N ASN A 136 -9.33 -5.48 15.78
CA ASN A 136 -9.89 -6.56 14.96
C ASN A 136 -9.40 -7.93 15.43
N ALA A 137 -8.13 -8.04 15.83
CA ALA A 137 -7.57 -9.28 16.37
C ALA A 137 -7.90 -9.51 17.85
N HIS A 138 -8.59 -8.62 18.55
CA HIS A 138 -8.76 -8.68 20.02
C HIS A 138 -7.42 -8.71 20.80
N LEU A 139 -6.44 -7.92 20.37
CA LEU A 139 -5.14 -7.72 21.02
C LEU A 139 -5.00 -6.33 21.67
N ASP A 140 -6.05 -5.51 21.65
CA ASP A 140 -6.08 -4.15 22.17
C ASP A 140 -5.97 -4.06 23.70
N GLY A 141 -6.29 -5.14 24.43
CA GLY A 141 -6.05 -5.26 25.88
C GLY A 141 -4.59 -5.45 26.28
N ARG A 142 -3.66 -5.66 25.34
CA ARG A 142 -2.24 -5.99 25.60
C ARG A 142 -1.30 -4.77 25.57
N LEU A 143 -1.80 -3.58 25.85
CA LEU A 143 -0.99 -2.35 25.75
C LEU A 143 0.18 -2.36 26.74
N GLY A 144 1.39 -2.14 26.23
CA GLY A 144 2.61 -1.91 27.02
C GLY A 144 3.22 -3.11 27.75
N GLU A 145 2.52 -4.23 27.89
CA GLU A 145 3.05 -5.44 28.56
C GLU A 145 4.00 -6.20 27.62
N PRO A 146 5.30 -6.33 27.95
CA PRO A 146 6.27 -6.99 27.07
C PRO A 146 5.94 -8.46 26.83
N ASP A 147 5.81 -8.84 25.56
CA ASP A 147 5.63 -10.21 25.10
C ASP A 147 6.70 -10.58 24.08
N SER A 148 7.57 -11.52 24.44
CA SER A 148 8.63 -12.04 23.57
C SER A 148 8.11 -12.91 22.43
N ARG A 149 6.83 -13.30 22.45
CA ARG A 149 6.13 -14.05 21.40
C ARG A 149 5.39 -13.17 20.41
N LEU A 150 5.35 -11.85 20.65
CA LEU A 150 4.72 -10.87 19.77
C LEU A 150 5.80 -10.09 19.01
N GLY A 151 5.88 -10.31 17.69
CA GLY A 151 6.81 -9.61 16.80
C GLY A 151 6.22 -8.37 16.14
N CYS A 152 7.07 -7.61 15.44
CA CYS A 152 6.65 -6.48 14.60
C CYS A 152 7.58 -6.30 13.39
N SER A 153 7.04 -6.36 12.17
CA SER A 153 7.74 -5.93 10.94
C SER A 153 6.90 -4.91 10.19
N ILE A 154 7.39 -3.67 10.07
CA ILE A 154 6.72 -2.64 9.29
C ILE A 154 7.74 -1.99 8.36
N GLY A 155 7.54 -2.17 7.05
CA GLY A 155 8.40 -1.61 6.01
C GLY A 155 8.09 -0.15 5.69
N SER A 156 9.07 0.54 5.13
CA SER A 156 8.93 1.90 4.58
C SER A 156 9.86 2.03 3.37
N GLY A 157 9.40 2.73 2.34
CA GLY A 157 10.13 2.91 1.10
C GLY A 157 11.13 4.05 1.19
N MET A 158 10.74 5.18 1.81
CA MET A 158 11.58 6.38 1.88
C MET A 158 11.67 7.03 3.28
N GLY A 159 10.95 6.51 4.27
CA GLY A 159 10.89 7.11 5.61
C GLY A 159 10.29 8.52 5.58
N SER A 160 10.73 9.39 6.51
CA SER A 160 10.27 10.78 6.56
C SER A 160 11.17 11.72 5.78
N VAL A 161 11.05 11.70 4.44
CA VAL A 161 11.78 12.63 3.55
C VAL A 161 11.46 14.09 3.89
N ALA A 162 10.18 14.39 4.19
CA ALA A 162 9.73 15.71 4.59
C ALA A 162 10.46 16.23 5.85
N ASP A 163 10.59 15.41 6.90
CA ASP A 163 11.34 15.81 8.10
C ASP A 163 12.82 16.04 7.74
N ILE A 164 13.47 15.12 7.01
CA ILE A 164 14.88 15.27 6.61
C ILE A 164 15.11 16.59 5.86
N ALA A 165 14.24 16.90 4.89
CA ALA A 165 14.32 18.13 4.11
C ALA A 165 14.12 19.38 4.98
N ALA A 166 13.11 19.39 5.86
CA ALA A 166 12.83 20.52 6.75
C ALA A 166 13.98 20.78 7.74
N TYR A 167 14.56 19.72 8.32
CA TYR A 167 15.73 19.85 9.19
C TYR A 167 16.96 20.32 8.43
N GLY A 168 17.21 19.79 7.22
CA GLY A 168 18.31 20.24 6.36
C GLY A 168 18.22 21.72 5.99
N ALA A 169 17.03 22.20 5.62
CA ALA A 169 16.77 23.61 5.34
C ALA A 169 17.01 24.48 6.58
N SER A 170 16.48 24.08 7.73
CA SER A 170 16.68 24.79 9.01
C SER A 170 18.16 24.90 9.39
N MET A 171 18.94 23.84 9.17
CA MET A 171 20.39 23.82 9.40
C MET A 171 21.13 24.81 8.48
N ALA A 172 20.73 24.88 7.20
CA ALA A 172 21.34 25.78 6.22
C ALA A 172 21.06 27.26 6.54
N VAL A 173 19.84 27.59 6.99
CA VAL A 173 19.44 28.97 7.35
C VAL A 173 20.07 29.43 8.66
N LEU A 174 20.15 28.56 9.67
CA LEU A 174 20.52 28.94 11.04
C LEU A 174 22.02 28.78 11.37
N GLY A 175 22.81 28.17 10.49
CA GLY A 175 24.26 28.00 10.67
C GLY A 175 24.62 27.33 12.00
N ALA A 176 25.67 27.77 12.69
CA ALA A 176 26.15 27.15 13.93
C ALA A 176 25.16 27.22 15.13
N ALA A 177 24.13 28.06 15.08
CA ALA A 177 23.08 28.14 16.10
C ALA A 177 22.09 26.96 16.06
N SER A 178 22.16 26.13 15.01
CA SER A 178 21.21 25.07 14.68
C SER A 178 21.31 23.81 15.56
N ASN A 179 22.49 23.45 16.06
CA ASN A 179 22.66 22.21 16.86
C ASN A 179 21.74 22.16 18.10
N ARG A 180 21.48 23.30 18.75
CA ARG A 180 20.57 23.40 19.90
C ARG A 180 19.08 23.44 19.50
N ARG A 181 18.78 23.60 18.21
CA ARG A 181 17.42 23.65 17.66
C ARG A 181 17.00 22.36 16.96
N VAL A 182 17.92 21.41 16.73
CA VAL A 182 17.56 20.07 16.28
C VAL A 182 16.81 19.35 17.41
N SER A 183 15.60 18.87 17.13
CA SER A 183 14.79 18.16 18.11
C SER A 183 15.50 16.90 18.58
N PRO A 184 15.41 16.54 19.88
CA PRO A 184 15.86 15.24 20.36
C PRO A 184 15.09 14.07 19.71
N HIS A 185 13.94 14.36 19.09
CA HIS A 185 13.14 13.37 18.35
C HIS A 185 13.52 13.25 16.87
N PHE A 186 14.47 14.03 16.34
CA PHE A 186 14.84 13.97 14.92
C PHE A 186 15.19 12.55 14.47
N VAL A 187 16.18 11.92 15.13
CA VAL A 187 16.64 10.58 14.75
C VAL A 187 15.50 9.55 14.84
N PRO A 188 14.76 9.42 15.96
CA PRO A 188 13.61 8.52 16.05
C PRO A 188 12.50 8.76 15.01
N ARG A 189 12.41 9.95 14.41
CA ARG A 189 11.40 10.28 13.39
C ARG A 189 11.80 9.88 11.98
N VAL A 190 13.09 9.98 11.64
CA VAL A 190 13.56 9.80 10.25
C VAL A 190 14.07 8.40 9.94
N LEU A 191 14.31 7.57 10.97
CA LEU A 191 14.74 6.19 10.76
C LEU A 191 13.68 5.37 10.01
N ALA A 192 14.11 4.57 9.05
CA ALA A 192 13.23 3.69 8.28
C ALA A 192 12.41 2.72 9.16
N ASN A 193 12.94 2.35 10.33
CA ASN A 193 12.27 1.47 11.29
C ASN A 193 11.40 2.20 12.33
N ALA A 194 11.18 3.52 12.20
CA ALA A 194 10.43 4.29 13.19
C ALA A 194 9.00 3.80 13.37
N ALA A 195 8.33 3.41 12.28
CA ALA A 195 6.98 2.86 12.30
C ALA A 195 6.91 1.53 13.09
N ALA A 196 7.77 0.56 12.75
CA ALA A 196 7.85 -0.72 13.43
C ALA A 196 8.17 -0.56 14.93
N SER A 197 9.14 0.31 15.25
CA SER A 197 9.55 0.57 16.63
C SER A 197 8.42 1.20 17.45
N ALA A 198 7.68 2.15 16.88
CA ALA A 198 6.57 2.80 17.58
C ALA A 198 5.42 1.83 17.86
N VAL A 199 5.07 0.96 16.91
CA VAL A 199 4.05 -0.07 17.11
C VAL A 199 4.52 -1.09 18.15
N SER A 200 5.77 -1.54 18.07
CA SER A 200 6.34 -2.47 19.05
C SER A 200 6.28 -1.91 20.48
N VAL A 201 6.69 -0.66 20.69
CA VAL A 201 6.62 0.00 22.00
C VAL A 201 5.18 0.13 22.49
N ARG A 202 4.22 0.46 21.61
CA ARG A 202 2.81 0.63 21.99
C ARG A 202 2.16 -0.66 22.49
N TYR A 203 2.50 -1.79 21.88
CA TYR A 203 1.87 -3.09 22.16
C TYR A 203 2.76 -4.05 22.97
N GLY A 204 3.91 -3.58 23.46
CA GLY A 204 4.86 -4.45 24.17
C GLY A 204 5.37 -5.60 23.30
N ALA A 205 5.45 -5.44 21.97
CA ALA A 205 5.91 -6.49 21.05
C ALA A 205 7.43 -6.66 21.20
N ALA A 206 7.84 -7.55 22.11
CA ALA A 206 9.22 -7.79 22.50
C ALA A 206 9.84 -9.02 21.81
N GLY A 207 9.16 -9.57 20.81
CA GLY A 207 9.70 -10.57 19.89
C GLY A 207 10.55 -9.95 18.78
N PRO A 208 10.73 -10.65 17.64
CA PRO A 208 11.48 -10.12 16.50
C PRO A 208 10.94 -8.78 16.01
N LEU A 209 11.83 -7.82 15.77
CA LEU A 209 11.52 -6.47 15.29
C LEU A 209 12.34 -6.18 14.03
N ALA A 210 11.68 -5.79 12.94
CA ALA A 210 12.33 -5.45 11.68
C ALA A 210 11.60 -4.33 10.93
N ALA A 211 12.29 -3.78 9.94
CA ALA A 211 11.72 -2.84 8.98
C ALA A 211 12.40 -3.05 7.63
N SER A 212 11.68 -3.72 6.72
CA SER A 212 12.17 -4.01 5.38
C SER A 212 12.23 -2.74 4.53
N ALA A 213 13.29 -2.60 3.73
CA ALA A 213 13.52 -1.46 2.83
C ALA A 213 13.76 -1.96 1.40
N THR A 214 12.71 -2.52 0.79
CA THR A 214 12.72 -3.05 -0.59
C THR A 214 11.90 -2.15 -1.53
N ALA A 215 12.06 -0.84 -1.36
CA ALA A 215 11.30 0.20 -2.07
C ALA A 215 9.79 -0.07 -2.00
N CYS A 216 9.09 -0.08 -3.14
CA CYS A 216 7.64 -0.26 -3.22
C CYS A 216 7.13 -1.63 -2.73
N ALA A 217 8.03 -2.63 -2.61
CA ALA A 217 7.73 -3.94 -2.07
C ALA A 217 7.95 -4.06 -0.56
N ALA A 218 8.38 -2.98 0.12
CA ALA A 218 8.75 -2.99 1.55
C ALA A 218 7.66 -3.56 2.46
N GLY A 219 6.40 -3.14 2.27
CA GLY A 219 5.28 -3.63 3.05
C GLY A 219 5.02 -5.14 2.88
N SER A 220 5.08 -5.65 1.64
CA SER A 220 4.90 -7.09 1.37
C SER A 220 6.08 -7.92 1.87
N ALA A 221 7.30 -7.37 1.79
CA ALA A 221 8.49 -8.00 2.36
C ALA A 221 8.39 -8.10 3.89
N ALA A 222 7.94 -7.04 4.56
CA ALA A 222 7.68 -7.05 6.00
C ALA A 222 6.62 -8.08 6.42
N ILE A 223 5.53 -8.22 5.64
CA ILE A 223 4.54 -9.29 5.83
C ILE A 223 5.16 -10.67 5.68
N SER A 224 6.03 -10.86 4.67
CA SER A 224 6.75 -12.10 4.45
C SER A 224 7.66 -12.46 5.62
N GLU A 225 8.43 -11.49 6.13
CA GLU A 225 9.32 -11.65 7.29
C GLU A 225 8.56 -12.09 8.53
N ALA A 226 7.46 -11.40 8.86
CA ALA A 226 6.64 -11.71 10.03
C ALA A 226 6.01 -13.11 9.95
N ALA A 227 5.51 -13.49 8.77
CA ALA A 227 4.99 -14.83 8.53
C ALA A 227 6.08 -15.90 8.67
N MET A 228 7.30 -15.64 8.20
CA MET A 228 8.44 -16.55 8.40
C MET A 228 8.79 -16.72 9.88
N TRP A 229 8.76 -15.65 10.69
CA TRP A 229 8.98 -15.76 12.13
C TRP A 229 7.98 -16.71 12.79
N ILE A 230 6.69 -16.59 12.43
CA ILE A 230 5.64 -17.45 12.96
C ILE A 230 5.81 -18.90 12.49
N ARG A 231 6.06 -19.11 11.19
CA ARG A 231 6.29 -20.45 10.60
C ARG A 231 7.46 -21.18 11.26
N LEU A 232 8.51 -20.45 11.63
CA LEU A 232 9.70 -20.95 12.33
C LEU A 232 9.53 -21.06 13.85
N GLY A 233 8.38 -20.63 14.40
CA GLY A 233 8.11 -20.65 15.84
C GLY A 233 8.82 -19.55 16.64
N LEU A 234 9.41 -18.54 15.98
CA LEU A 234 10.05 -17.40 16.63
C LEU A 234 9.06 -16.41 17.24
N ALA A 235 7.81 -16.41 16.76
CA ALA A 235 6.69 -15.64 17.29
C ALA A 235 5.39 -16.46 17.20
N ASP A 236 4.40 -16.16 18.05
CA ASP A 236 3.03 -16.69 17.92
C ASP A 236 2.12 -15.70 17.21
N ALA A 237 2.41 -14.41 17.35
CA ALA A 237 1.72 -13.30 16.71
C ALA A 237 2.72 -12.25 16.23
N ALA A 238 2.38 -11.49 15.20
CA ALA A 238 3.17 -10.34 14.78
C ALA A 238 2.32 -9.26 14.12
N PHE A 239 2.67 -8.00 14.38
CA PHE A 239 2.22 -6.88 13.54
C PHE A 239 3.06 -6.86 12.26
N ALA A 240 2.42 -6.81 11.10
CA ALA A 240 3.10 -6.90 9.82
C ALA A 240 2.51 -5.93 8.79
N GLY A 241 3.32 -5.13 8.10
CA GLY A 241 2.77 -4.21 7.10
C GLY A 241 3.74 -3.16 6.58
N GLY A 242 3.22 -2.00 6.21
CA GLY A 242 4.03 -0.90 5.67
C GLY A 242 3.36 0.45 5.82
N ALA A 243 4.17 1.51 5.88
CA ALA A 243 3.72 2.89 6.01
C ALA A 243 4.66 3.87 5.29
N ASP A 244 4.09 4.85 4.61
CA ASP A 244 4.83 5.96 4.00
C ASP A 244 3.94 7.22 3.92
N ALA A 245 4.58 8.39 4.00
CA ALA A 245 3.95 9.70 3.93
C ALA A 245 4.77 10.62 3.01
N CYS A 246 4.97 10.17 1.77
CA CYS A 246 5.93 10.74 0.84
C CYS A 246 5.29 11.50 -0.31
N ALA A 247 4.02 11.90 -0.19
CA ALA A 247 3.46 12.89 -1.08
C ALA A 247 3.96 14.27 -0.67
N ASP A 248 5.28 14.49 -0.64
CA ASP A 248 5.94 15.75 -0.29
C ASP A 248 6.67 16.36 -1.50
N ALA A 249 7.09 17.62 -1.38
CA ALA A 249 7.69 18.37 -2.48
C ALA A 249 8.97 17.75 -3.04
N VAL A 250 9.81 17.17 -2.18
CA VAL A 250 11.10 16.59 -2.58
C VAL A 250 10.87 15.29 -3.32
N ALA A 251 9.99 14.43 -2.78
CA ALA A 251 9.60 13.19 -3.43
C ALA A 251 8.98 13.43 -4.80
N ILE A 252 8.00 14.34 -4.90
CA ILE A 252 7.37 14.70 -6.19
C ILE A 252 8.42 15.18 -7.18
N SER A 253 9.27 16.13 -6.80
CA SER A 253 10.29 16.67 -7.69
C SER A 253 11.24 15.58 -8.20
N GLY A 254 11.64 14.65 -7.32
CA GLY A 254 12.48 13.51 -7.67
C GLY A 254 11.82 12.59 -8.69
N PHE A 255 10.58 12.16 -8.44
CA PHE A 255 9.86 11.27 -9.35
C PHE A 255 9.43 11.94 -10.66
N GLN A 256 9.15 13.25 -10.66
CA GLN A 256 8.95 14.04 -11.88
C GLN A 256 10.21 14.05 -12.75
N ARG A 257 11.39 14.25 -12.14
CA ARG A 257 12.67 14.23 -12.86
C ARG A 257 12.99 12.86 -13.45
N MET A 258 12.51 11.79 -12.82
CA MET A 258 12.60 10.43 -13.36
C MET A 258 11.54 10.10 -14.42
N ARG A 259 10.61 11.03 -14.72
CA ARG A 259 9.46 10.80 -15.61
C ARG A 259 8.61 9.60 -15.19
N ALA A 260 8.46 9.40 -13.87
CA ALA A 260 7.70 8.28 -13.30
C ALA A 260 6.25 8.66 -12.93
N LEU A 261 5.94 9.96 -12.86
CA LEU A 261 4.62 10.46 -12.49
C LEU A 261 3.71 10.64 -13.71
N ALA A 262 2.41 10.41 -13.51
CA ALA A 262 1.38 10.74 -14.49
C ALA A 262 1.33 12.25 -14.78
N GLY A 263 1.01 12.63 -16.02
CA GLY A 263 0.85 14.04 -16.44
C GLY A 263 2.17 14.83 -16.53
N GLY A 264 3.25 14.21 -16.98
CA GLY A 264 4.58 14.82 -17.08
C GLY A 264 4.67 16.05 -18.00
N ALA A 265 5.76 16.82 -17.86
CA ALA A 265 5.99 18.17 -18.39
C ALA A 265 5.88 18.41 -19.92
N ASP A 266 5.64 17.37 -20.73
CA ASP A 266 5.54 17.45 -22.20
C ASP A 266 4.07 17.37 -22.71
N ASP A 267 3.07 17.40 -21.82
CA ASP A 267 1.66 17.51 -22.24
C ASP A 267 1.41 18.93 -22.79
N SER A 268 1.49 19.05 -24.12
CA SER A 268 1.16 20.25 -24.89
C SER A 268 -0.19 20.82 -24.45
N ASP A 269 -0.30 22.15 -24.48
CA ASP A 269 -1.51 22.93 -24.23
C ASP A 269 -2.61 22.71 -25.29
N ASP A 270 -2.85 21.46 -25.71
CA ASP A 270 -3.80 21.10 -26.76
C ASP A 270 -5.26 21.03 -26.28
N GLY A 271 -5.57 21.67 -25.14
CA GLY A 271 -6.95 21.90 -24.70
C GLY A 271 -7.74 20.65 -24.28
N GLY A 272 -7.09 19.49 -24.12
CA GLY A 272 -7.70 18.27 -23.60
C GLY A 272 -7.96 18.32 -22.09
N ASP A 273 -8.82 17.42 -21.59
CA ASP A 273 -9.08 17.26 -20.16
C ASP A 273 -7.82 16.74 -19.43
N LYS A 274 -7.01 17.66 -18.91
CA LYS A 274 -5.78 17.36 -18.16
C LYS A 274 -6.03 16.49 -16.91
N SER A 275 -7.27 16.44 -16.39
CA SER A 275 -7.59 15.59 -15.22
C SER A 275 -7.54 14.09 -15.55
N ALA A 276 -7.75 13.76 -16.82
CA ALA A 276 -7.66 12.41 -17.32
C ALA A 276 -6.17 11.96 -17.33
N ALA A 277 -5.25 12.78 -17.85
CA ALA A 277 -3.82 12.46 -17.94
C ALA A 277 -3.10 12.39 -16.57
N GLU A 278 -3.63 13.05 -15.55
CA GLU A 278 -3.05 13.16 -14.20
C GLU A 278 -3.71 12.18 -13.20
N THR A 279 -3.74 10.89 -13.52
CA THR A 279 -4.19 9.86 -12.56
C THR A 279 -3.47 8.53 -12.81
N CYS A 280 -3.57 7.60 -11.86
CA CYS A 280 -3.13 6.23 -12.05
C CYS A 280 -4.12 5.52 -12.99
N ARG A 281 -3.64 5.05 -14.14
CA ARG A 281 -4.42 4.33 -15.15
C ARG A 281 -3.80 2.96 -15.46
N PRO A 282 -3.84 2.01 -14.53
CA PRO A 282 -3.22 0.71 -14.74
C PRO A 282 -3.84 0.05 -15.98
N PHE A 283 -2.99 -0.53 -16.82
CA PHE A 283 -3.36 -1.25 -18.06
C PHE A 283 -3.95 -0.39 -19.19
N HIS A 284 -4.25 0.89 -18.95
CA HIS A 284 -4.84 1.78 -19.95
C HIS A 284 -3.85 2.08 -21.10
N ALA A 285 -4.35 2.26 -22.32
CA ALA A 285 -3.54 2.56 -23.50
C ALA A 285 -2.68 3.83 -23.32
N ASP A 286 -3.29 4.89 -22.78
CA ASP A 286 -2.66 6.20 -22.53
C ASP A 286 -2.01 6.35 -21.14
N ARG A 287 -1.64 5.25 -20.47
CA ARG A 287 -0.98 5.34 -19.15
C ARG A 287 0.42 5.97 -19.28
N SER A 288 0.79 6.83 -18.32
CA SER A 288 2.05 7.58 -18.38
C SER A 288 2.89 7.52 -17.09
N GLY A 289 2.32 7.03 -16.00
CA GLY A 289 2.99 6.91 -14.71
C GLY A 289 1.99 6.85 -13.57
N PHE A 290 2.49 6.85 -12.34
CA PHE A 290 1.65 6.84 -11.14
C PHE A 290 1.45 8.23 -10.55
N VAL A 291 0.48 8.37 -9.66
CA VAL A 291 0.35 9.51 -8.75
C VAL A 291 0.88 9.08 -7.38
N LEU A 292 1.75 9.89 -6.76
CA LEU A 292 2.23 9.63 -5.41
C LEU A 292 1.11 9.69 -4.39
N GLY A 293 1.11 8.73 -3.47
CA GLY A 293 0.19 8.69 -2.36
C GLY A 293 0.86 8.45 -1.02
N GLU A 294 0.06 8.53 0.03
CA GLU A 294 0.47 8.29 1.42
C GLU A 294 -0.53 7.37 2.13
N GLY A 295 -0.07 6.68 3.16
CA GLY A 295 -0.91 5.81 3.97
C GLY A 295 -0.15 4.70 4.69
N ALA A 296 -0.90 3.78 5.26
CA ALA A 296 -0.39 2.60 5.92
C ALA A 296 -1.39 1.43 5.88
N ALA A 297 -0.85 0.23 5.93
CA ALA A 297 -1.59 -0.97 6.26
C ALA A 297 -0.81 -1.79 7.29
N VAL A 298 -1.52 -2.32 8.28
CA VAL A 298 -0.96 -3.24 9.26
C VAL A 298 -1.91 -4.44 9.39
N LEU A 299 -1.35 -5.63 9.29
CA LEU A 299 -2.00 -6.90 9.56
C LEU A 299 -1.54 -7.42 10.92
N VAL A 300 -2.43 -8.12 11.63
CA VAL A 300 -2.02 -9.02 12.70
C VAL A 300 -1.96 -10.42 12.10
N LEU A 301 -0.76 -11.00 12.10
CA LEU A 301 -0.51 -12.38 11.68
C LEU A 301 -0.34 -13.25 12.91
N GLU A 302 -0.89 -14.45 12.89
CA GLU A 302 -0.77 -15.40 14.00
C GLU A 302 -0.55 -16.82 13.50
N SER A 303 0.05 -17.67 14.35
CA SER A 303 -0.05 -19.10 14.10
C SER A 303 -1.51 -19.52 14.25
N LEU A 304 -1.97 -20.42 13.39
CA LEU A 304 -3.35 -20.92 13.44
C LEU A 304 -3.69 -21.47 14.82
N GLU A 305 -2.76 -22.21 15.44
CA GLU A 305 -2.96 -22.80 16.76
C GLU A 305 -3.20 -21.73 17.82
N HIS A 306 -2.36 -20.68 17.86
CA HIS A 306 -2.49 -19.57 18.80
C HIS A 306 -3.79 -18.79 18.59
N ALA A 307 -4.14 -18.51 17.33
CA ALA A 307 -5.39 -17.83 16.98
C ALA A 307 -6.62 -18.63 17.46
N LEU A 308 -6.63 -19.96 17.25
CA LEU A 308 -7.71 -20.84 17.70
C LEU A 308 -7.78 -20.94 19.24
N GLU A 309 -6.64 -21.09 19.92
CA GLU A 309 -6.56 -21.22 21.38
C GLU A 309 -7.19 -20.04 22.12
N ARG A 310 -7.02 -18.82 21.59
CA ARG A 310 -7.59 -17.60 22.18
C ARG A 310 -8.92 -17.15 21.58
N GLY A 311 -9.47 -17.90 20.62
CA GLY A 311 -10.73 -17.55 19.93
C GLY A 311 -10.64 -16.28 19.08
N ALA A 312 -9.51 -16.05 18.42
CA ALA A 312 -9.33 -14.92 17.51
C ALA A 312 -10.21 -15.06 16.25
N PRO A 313 -10.74 -13.95 15.71
CA PRO A 313 -11.34 -13.98 14.38
C PRO A 313 -10.26 -14.27 13.34
N ILE A 314 -10.63 -15.00 12.28
CA ILE A 314 -9.72 -15.35 11.17
C ILE A 314 -10.32 -14.80 9.87
N TYR A 315 -9.60 -13.89 9.22
CA TYR A 315 -9.97 -13.34 7.92
C TYR A 315 -9.69 -14.34 6.80
N CYS A 316 -8.46 -14.86 6.77
CA CYS A 316 -7.95 -15.82 5.79
C CYS A 316 -6.61 -16.41 6.28
N GLU A 317 -6.08 -17.37 5.53
CA GLU A 317 -4.72 -17.91 5.69
C GLU A 317 -3.74 -17.19 4.75
N LEU A 318 -2.55 -16.84 5.24
CA LEU A 318 -1.40 -16.48 4.40
C LEU A 318 -0.65 -17.77 4.02
N ALA A 319 -1.16 -18.43 2.99
CA ALA A 319 -0.75 -19.77 2.60
C ALA A 319 0.57 -19.80 1.82
N GLY A 320 0.90 -18.74 1.07
CA GLY A 320 2.11 -18.71 0.23
C GLY A 320 2.89 -17.40 0.29
N ILE A 321 4.21 -17.52 0.24
CA ILE A 321 5.16 -16.41 0.09
C ILE A 321 6.10 -16.73 -1.07
N GLY A 322 6.25 -15.80 -2.00
CA GLY A 322 7.22 -15.88 -3.08
C GLY A 322 8.01 -14.59 -3.20
N MET A 323 9.32 -14.70 -3.38
CA MET A 323 10.21 -13.56 -3.53
C MET A 323 11.19 -13.83 -4.66
N SER A 324 11.57 -12.79 -5.38
CA SER A 324 12.60 -12.85 -6.41
C SER A 324 13.28 -11.49 -6.59
N ALA A 325 14.36 -11.47 -7.37
CA ALA A 325 14.99 -10.25 -7.82
C ALA A 325 15.11 -10.27 -9.35
N ASP A 326 14.87 -9.13 -9.99
CA ASP A 326 15.04 -8.99 -11.44
C ASP A 326 16.51 -9.07 -11.84
N ALA A 327 17.41 -8.54 -11.00
CA ALA A 327 18.85 -8.41 -11.29
C ALA A 327 19.14 -7.81 -12.68
N HIS A 328 18.29 -6.85 -13.11
CA HIS A 328 18.26 -6.36 -14.48
C HIS A 328 18.72 -4.89 -14.60
N HIS A 329 18.02 -3.98 -13.93
CA HIS A 329 18.32 -2.55 -13.96
C HIS A 329 17.97 -1.90 -12.63
N ALA A 330 18.58 -0.76 -12.33
CA ALA A 330 18.32 -0.01 -11.09
C ALA A 330 16.88 0.53 -10.97
N ALA A 331 16.12 0.58 -12.07
CA ALA A 331 14.85 1.29 -12.13
C ALA A 331 13.84 0.76 -13.17
N ALA A 332 14.32 0.15 -14.25
CA ALA A 332 13.46 -0.52 -15.19
C ALA A 332 13.22 -1.98 -14.74
N PRO A 333 12.01 -2.51 -14.90
CA PRO A 333 11.75 -3.93 -14.68
C PRO A 333 12.43 -4.77 -15.77
N ASP A 334 12.57 -6.06 -15.52
CA ASP A 334 12.87 -7.01 -16.59
C ASP A 334 11.72 -6.99 -17.63
N PRO A 335 11.97 -6.66 -18.92
CA PRO A 335 10.92 -6.51 -19.93
C PRO A 335 10.14 -7.81 -20.22
N GLU A 336 10.71 -8.96 -19.87
CA GLU A 336 10.07 -10.28 -19.99
C GLU A 336 9.31 -10.68 -18.72
N GLY A 337 9.30 -9.85 -17.68
CA GLY A 337 8.56 -10.11 -16.44
C GLY A 337 9.07 -11.33 -15.65
N ARG A 338 10.31 -11.79 -15.88
CA ARG A 338 10.82 -13.04 -15.27
C ARG A 338 10.86 -12.99 -13.75
N GLY A 339 11.20 -11.84 -13.15
CA GLY A 339 11.18 -11.69 -11.70
C GLY A 339 9.77 -11.89 -11.12
N VAL A 340 8.77 -11.23 -11.69
CA VAL A 340 7.35 -11.43 -11.33
C VAL A 340 6.95 -12.90 -11.49
N ALA A 341 7.25 -13.52 -12.64
CA ALA A 341 6.93 -14.93 -12.86
C ALA A 341 7.58 -15.87 -11.82
N ASN A 342 8.83 -15.59 -11.44
CA ASN A 342 9.56 -16.37 -10.44
C ASN A 342 8.96 -16.19 -9.03
N ALA A 343 8.57 -14.96 -8.67
CA ALA A 343 7.92 -14.70 -7.39
C ALA A 343 6.57 -15.41 -7.30
N VAL A 344 5.72 -15.34 -8.34
CA VAL A 344 4.43 -16.03 -8.38
C VAL A 344 4.61 -17.55 -8.30
N ARG A 345 5.52 -18.14 -9.09
CA ARG A 345 5.80 -19.59 -9.05
C ARG A 345 6.31 -20.05 -7.68
N ALA A 346 7.19 -19.26 -7.04
CA ALA A 346 7.65 -19.56 -5.70
C ALA A 346 6.50 -19.51 -4.68
N CYS A 347 5.62 -18.51 -4.80
CA CYS A 347 4.45 -18.33 -3.95
C CYS A 347 3.46 -19.51 -4.06
N LEU A 348 3.13 -19.91 -5.29
CA LEU A 348 2.27 -21.07 -5.58
C LEU A 348 2.90 -22.37 -5.05
N LYS A 349 4.21 -22.55 -5.24
CA LYS A 349 4.95 -23.71 -4.73
C LYS A 349 4.93 -23.77 -3.21
N ASP A 350 5.13 -22.64 -2.53
CA ASP A 350 5.09 -22.54 -1.07
C ASP A 350 3.69 -22.88 -0.52
N ALA A 351 2.64 -22.36 -1.16
CA ALA A 351 1.24 -22.68 -0.85
C ALA A 351 0.82 -24.10 -1.26
N LYS A 352 1.61 -24.79 -2.09
CA LYS A 352 1.28 -26.08 -2.72
C LYS A 352 -0.02 -26.03 -3.55
N LEU A 353 -0.23 -24.92 -4.25
CA LEU A 353 -1.37 -24.69 -5.14
C LEU A 353 -0.93 -24.61 -6.60
N ALA A 354 -1.86 -24.88 -7.51
CA ALA A 354 -1.68 -24.72 -8.95
C ALA A 354 -2.24 -23.36 -9.42
N PRO A 355 -1.79 -22.84 -10.58
CA PRO A 355 -2.37 -21.63 -11.17
C PRO A 355 -3.90 -21.64 -11.28
N ARG A 356 -4.51 -22.76 -11.64
CA ARG A 356 -5.99 -22.91 -11.69
C ARG A 356 -6.72 -22.72 -10.36
N ASP A 357 -6.01 -22.71 -9.25
CA ASP A 357 -6.62 -22.52 -7.93
C ASP A 357 -6.76 -21.03 -7.59
N VAL A 358 -6.08 -20.14 -8.31
CA VAL A 358 -6.09 -18.69 -8.07
C VAL A 358 -7.29 -18.04 -8.75
N GLY A 359 -8.17 -17.42 -7.96
CA GLY A 359 -9.32 -16.68 -8.47
C GLY A 359 -9.03 -15.20 -8.73
N TYR A 360 -8.10 -14.60 -7.99
CA TYR A 360 -7.83 -13.17 -8.10
C TYR A 360 -6.34 -12.84 -7.95
N ILE A 361 -5.87 -11.86 -8.70
CA ILE A 361 -4.54 -11.26 -8.57
C ILE A 361 -4.73 -9.75 -8.44
N ASN A 362 -4.34 -9.19 -7.29
CA ASN A 362 -4.11 -7.76 -7.19
C ASN A 362 -2.67 -7.47 -7.67
N ALA A 363 -2.57 -6.91 -8.87
CA ALA A 363 -1.31 -6.55 -9.50
C ALA A 363 -0.69 -5.28 -8.88
N HIS A 364 0.60 -5.12 -9.09
CA HIS A 364 1.36 -3.94 -8.71
C HIS A 364 1.04 -2.74 -9.62
N ALA A 365 0.86 -2.95 -10.92
CA ALA A 365 0.42 -2.03 -11.97
C ALA A 365 0.56 -0.54 -11.64
N THR A 366 1.77 -0.01 -11.83
CA THR A 366 2.11 1.39 -11.52
C THR A 366 1.64 2.37 -12.58
N SER A 367 0.87 1.91 -13.58
CA SER A 367 0.45 2.74 -14.71
C SER A 367 1.64 3.24 -15.54
N THR A 368 2.80 2.59 -15.41
CA THR A 368 3.98 2.88 -16.23
C THR A 368 3.92 2.03 -17.50
N PRO A 369 4.24 2.58 -18.68
CA PRO A 369 4.14 1.83 -19.93
C PRO A 369 4.92 0.51 -19.91
N ALA A 370 6.17 0.55 -19.44
CA ALA A 370 7.05 -0.62 -19.35
C ALA A 370 6.69 -1.54 -18.17
N GLY A 371 6.34 -0.99 -17.01
CA GLY A 371 6.02 -1.75 -15.81
C GLY A 371 4.80 -2.64 -15.97
N ASP A 372 3.69 -2.07 -16.44
CA ASP A 372 2.44 -2.83 -16.59
C ASP A 372 2.58 -3.95 -17.64
N ILE A 373 3.33 -3.73 -18.73
CA ILE A 373 3.61 -4.77 -19.73
C ILE A 373 4.47 -5.89 -19.14
N ALA A 374 5.58 -5.53 -18.49
CA ALA A 374 6.48 -6.50 -17.87
C ALA A 374 5.75 -7.34 -16.81
N GLU A 375 4.96 -6.68 -15.96
CA GLU A 375 4.19 -7.39 -14.94
C GLU A 375 3.15 -8.33 -15.57
N MET A 376 2.35 -7.86 -16.52
CA MET A 376 1.34 -8.70 -17.16
C MET A 376 1.98 -9.92 -17.86
N ARG A 377 3.14 -9.77 -18.50
CA ARG A 377 3.90 -10.90 -19.06
C ARG A 377 4.33 -11.90 -17.99
N GLY A 378 4.83 -11.39 -16.86
CA GLY A 378 5.26 -12.21 -15.74
C GLY A 378 4.10 -13.02 -15.14
N LEU A 379 2.94 -12.37 -14.95
CA LEU A 379 1.71 -13.01 -14.49
C LEU A 379 1.24 -14.05 -15.51
N ALA A 380 1.09 -13.69 -16.78
CA ALA A 380 0.65 -14.61 -17.83
C ALA A 380 1.57 -15.83 -17.93
N THR A 381 2.89 -15.62 -17.87
CA THR A 381 3.89 -16.70 -17.90
C THR A 381 3.82 -17.64 -16.70
N ALA A 382 3.46 -17.13 -15.52
CA ALA A 382 3.28 -17.96 -14.33
C ALA A 382 1.94 -18.72 -14.35
N MET A 383 0.91 -18.12 -14.94
CA MET A 383 -0.46 -18.65 -14.94
C MET A 383 -0.81 -19.53 -16.15
N ALA A 384 -0.07 -19.38 -17.26
CA ALA A 384 -0.24 -20.11 -18.52
C ALA A 384 -0.43 -21.63 -18.42
N PRO A 385 0.22 -22.38 -17.51
CA PRO A 385 0.06 -23.83 -17.43
C PRO A 385 -1.39 -24.31 -17.26
N ASP A 386 -2.29 -23.47 -16.74
CA ASP A 386 -3.72 -23.80 -16.61
C ASP A 386 -4.63 -22.76 -17.32
N ALA A 387 -4.13 -21.96 -18.27
CA ALA A 387 -4.89 -20.85 -18.88
C ALA A 387 -6.26 -21.27 -19.47
N ALA A 388 -6.36 -22.46 -20.06
CA ALA A 388 -7.61 -22.99 -20.62
C ALA A 388 -8.66 -23.39 -19.56
N HIS A 389 -8.27 -23.48 -18.29
CA HIS A 389 -9.09 -23.92 -17.17
C HIS A 389 -9.29 -22.82 -16.12
N ASN A 390 -8.76 -21.61 -16.37
CA ASN A 390 -8.71 -20.54 -15.42
C ASN A 390 -9.49 -19.31 -15.92
N SER A 391 -10.29 -18.72 -15.04
CA SER A 391 -10.87 -17.39 -15.21
C SER A 391 -10.34 -16.56 -14.04
N CYS A 392 -9.04 -16.26 -14.08
CA CYS A 392 -8.40 -15.54 -12.99
C CYS A 392 -8.55 -14.05 -13.22
N TYR A 393 -9.20 -13.39 -12.28
CA TYR A 393 -9.34 -11.94 -12.32
C TYR A 393 -8.03 -11.26 -11.97
N VAL A 394 -7.69 -10.19 -12.70
CA VAL A 394 -6.55 -9.33 -12.42
C VAL A 394 -7.04 -7.91 -12.23
N GLY A 395 -6.75 -7.34 -11.07
CA GLY A 395 -7.14 -5.98 -10.71
C GLY A 395 -5.96 -5.14 -10.23
N ALA A 396 -6.15 -3.84 -10.13
CA ALA A 396 -5.15 -2.91 -9.62
C ALA A 396 -5.79 -1.77 -8.81
N THR A 397 -5.51 -1.75 -7.49
CA THR A 397 -6.10 -0.78 -6.57
C THR A 397 -5.45 0.60 -6.61
N LYS A 398 -4.26 0.73 -7.23
CA LYS A 398 -3.53 2.02 -7.35
C LYS A 398 -4.30 3.08 -8.13
N ALA A 399 -5.23 2.69 -8.99
CA ALA A 399 -6.14 3.61 -9.68
C ALA A 399 -7.01 4.42 -8.70
N ALA A 400 -7.36 3.82 -7.56
CA ALA A 400 -8.14 4.45 -6.51
C ALA A 400 -7.26 5.05 -5.41
N THR A 401 -6.19 4.36 -5.02
CA THR A 401 -5.37 4.79 -3.87
C THR A 401 -4.21 5.71 -4.23
N GLY A 402 -3.83 5.81 -5.50
CA GLY A 402 -2.48 6.26 -5.86
C GLY A 402 -1.41 5.24 -5.47
N HIS A 403 -0.15 5.60 -5.66
CA HIS A 403 0.99 4.77 -5.30
C HIS A 403 1.60 5.18 -3.96
N LEU A 404 1.33 4.40 -2.92
CA LEU A 404 1.74 4.66 -1.53
C LEU A 404 3.18 4.17 -1.22
N LEU A 405 4.04 4.09 -2.23
CA LEU A 405 5.44 3.63 -2.11
C LEU A 405 5.59 2.37 -1.25
N GLY A 406 6.34 2.40 -0.16
CA GLY A 406 6.59 1.25 0.71
C GLY A 406 5.37 0.75 1.48
N ALA A 407 4.31 1.56 1.60
CA ALA A 407 3.02 1.09 2.12
C ALA A 407 2.18 0.37 1.06
N ALA A 408 2.46 0.56 -0.24
CA ALA A 408 1.63 0.04 -1.32
C ALA A 408 1.46 -1.48 -1.23
N GLY A 409 2.56 -2.23 -1.13
CA GLY A 409 2.48 -3.68 -1.06
C GLY A 409 1.72 -4.23 0.15
N ALA A 410 1.71 -3.50 1.28
CA ALA A 410 0.94 -3.90 2.46
C ALA A 410 -0.56 -3.56 2.30
N VAL A 411 -0.90 -2.40 1.73
CA VAL A 411 -2.29 -2.03 1.42
C VAL A 411 -2.89 -3.02 0.42
N GLU A 412 -2.15 -3.36 -0.63
CA GLU A 412 -2.55 -4.32 -1.65
C GLU A 412 -2.76 -5.72 -1.07
N ALA A 413 -1.87 -6.15 -0.17
CA ALA A 413 -2.01 -7.41 0.54
C ALA A 413 -3.24 -7.44 1.46
N ALA A 414 -3.50 -6.35 2.20
CA ALA A 414 -4.68 -6.21 3.03
C ALA A 414 -5.98 -6.26 2.20
N LEU A 415 -6.01 -5.58 1.05
CA LEU A 415 -7.15 -5.59 0.13
C LEU A 415 -7.36 -6.97 -0.51
N ALA A 416 -6.30 -7.70 -0.86
CA ALA A 416 -6.40 -9.08 -1.33
C ALA A 416 -6.94 -10.03 -0.25
N ALA A 417 -6.50 -9.88 1.01
CA ALA A 417 -7.03 -10.62 2.14
C ALA A 417 -8.52 -10.33 2.38
N LEU A 418 -8.95 -9.08 2.25
CA LEU A 418 -10.36 -8.67 2.34
C LEU A 418 -11.19 -9.22 1.17
N ALA A 419 -10.62 -9.24 -0.05
CA ALA A 419 -11.29 -9.83 -1.20
C ALA A 419 -11.57 -11.33 -0.99
N VAL A 420 -10.60 -12.07 -0.46
CA VAL A 420 -10.78 -13.48 -0.06
C VAL A 420 -11.85 -13.59 1.01
N HIS A 421 -11.77 -12.78 2.08
CA HIS A 421 -12.72 -12.82 3.19
C HIS A 421 -14.17 -12.55 2.75
N HIS A 422 -14.38 -11.48 1.97
CA HIS A 422 -15.70 -11.04 1.53
C HIS A 422 -16.20 -11.76 0.27
N GLY A 423 -15.33 -12.41 -0.50
CA GLY A 423 -15.71 -13.06 -1.76
C GLY A 423 -16.11 -12.06 -2.84
N VAL A 424 -15.50 -10.87 -2.79
CA VAL A 424 -15.75 -9.75 -3.71
C VAL A 424 -14.41 -9.25 -4.20
N VAL A 425 -14.28 -9.08 -5.51
CA VAL A 425 -13.07 -8.58 -6.15
C VAL A 425 -13.24 -7.08 -6.46
N PRO A 426 -12.38 -6.19 -5.95
CA PRO A 426 -12.44 -4.76 -6.27
C PRO A 426 -12.26 -4.50 -7.77
N SER A 427 -13.02 -3.55 -8.31
CA SER A 427 -12.84 -3.10 -9.70
C SER A 427 -11.60 -2.25 -9.88
N THR A 428 -11.01 -2.29 -11.07
CA THR A 428 -9.91 -1.39 -11.47
C THR A 428 -10.49 -0.14 -12.15
N LEU A 429 -10.29 1.04 -11.55
CA LEU A 429 -10.70 2.31 -12.16
C LEU A 429 -9.86 2.63 -13.41
N HIS A 430 -10.41 3.48 -14.29
CA HIS A 430 -9.74 3.97 -15.51
C HIS A 430 -9.32 2.87 -16.50
N THR A 431 -10.20 1.88 -16.69
CA THR A 431 -10.01 0.72 -17.60
C THR A 431 -10.95 0.78 -18.81
N ASP A 432 -11.37 1.99 -19.20
CA ASP A 432 -12.26 2.24 -20.35
C ASP A 432 -11.59 1.93 -21.69
N VAL A 433 -10.27 2.17 -21.82
CA VAL A 433 -9.48 1.76 -22.99
C VAL A 433 -8.23 1.00 -22.55
N VAL A 434 -8.33 -0.33 -22.46
CA VAL A 434 -7.17 -1.19 -22.16
C VAL A 434 -6.21 -1.23 -23.35
N ASP A 435 -4.90 -1.19 -23.06
CA ASP A 435 -3.84 -1.37 -24.05
C ASP A 435 -4.00 -2.72 -24.78
N PRO A 436 -4.09 -2.75 -26.13
CA PRO A 436 -4.26 -3.99 -26.87
C PRO A 436 -3.18 -5.04 -26.58
N ARG A 437 -1.94 -4.61 -26.31
CA ARG A 437 -0.84 -5.50 -25.96
C ARG A 437 -1.08 -6.17 -24.62
N ILE A 438 -1.60 -5.43 -23.63
CA ILE A 438 -1.96 -5.97 -22.32
C ILE A 438 -3.11 -6.97 -22.47
N SER A 439 -4.11 -6.66 -23.30
CA SER A 439 -5.23 -7.56 -23.57
C SER A 439 -4.79 -8.88 -24.20
N GLU A 440 -3.86 -8.82 -25.16
CA GLU A 440 -3.26 -9.99 -25.79
C GLU A 440 -2.51 -10.85 -24.77
N ILE A 441 -1.60 -10.25 -23.99
CA ILE A 441 -0.81 -10.97 -22.96
C ILE A 441 -1.73 -11.58 -21.89
N ALA A 442 -2.75 -10.85 -21.43
CA ALA A 442 -3.71 -11.34 -20.45
C ALA A 442 -4.47 -12.58 -20.99
N SER A 443 -4.92 -12.52 -22.24
CA SER A 443 -5.60 -13.64 -22.89
C SER A 443 -4.71 -14.89 -23.01
N GLU A 444 -3.41 -14.72 -23.31
CA GLU A 444 -2.45 -15.84 -23.35
C GLU A 444 -2.27 -16.51 -21.98
N GLY A 445 -2.41 -15.75 -20.89
CA GLY A 445 -2.29 -16.21 -19.52
C GLY A 445 -3.57 -16.77 -18.88
N GLY A 446 -4.72 -16.70 -19.56
CA GLY A 446 -6.03 -17.00 -18.95
C GLY A 446 -6.42 -15.99 -17.87
N LEU A 447 -6.05 -14.73 -18.08
CA LEU A 447 -6.27 -13.61 -17.16
C LEU A 447 -7.35 -12.68 -17.70
N GLU A 448 -8.23 -12.22 -16.82
CA GLU A 448 -9.30 -11.28 -17.14
C GLU A 448 -9.15 -10.01 -16.30
N ILE A 449 -9.06 -8.85 -16.95
CA ILE A 449 -8.92 -7.57 -16.25
C ILE A 449 -10.26 -7.18 -15.65
N VAL A 450 -10.26 -6.83 -14.35
CA VAL A 450 -11.48 -6.40 -13.68
C VAL A 450 -11.75 -4.93 -13.96
N HIS A 451 -12.79 -4.67 -14.73
CA HIS A 451 -13.17 -3.31 -15.11
C HIS A 451 -14.05 -2.62 -14.06
N ALA A 452 -13.96 -1.30 -13.98
CA ALA A 452 -14.95 -0.48 -13.30
C ALA A 452 -16.16 -0.25 -14.21
N GLY A 453 -17.38 -0.40 -13.66
CA GLY A 453 -18.60 -0.03 -14.38
C GLY A 453 -18.71 1.48 -14.62
N ALA A 454 -19.61 1.89 -15.53
CA ALA A 454 -19.82 3.28 -15.98
C ALA A 454 -20.15 4.32 -14.87
N HIS A 455 -20.29 3.89 -13.61
CA HIS A 455 -20.70 4.73 -12.46
C HIS A 455 -19.67 4.80 -11.32
N GLY A 456 -18.47 4.23 -11.47
CA GLY A 456 -17.44 4.23 -10.43
C GLY A 456 -17.72 3.20 -9.31
N SER A 457 -16.80 2.23 -9.18
CA SER A 457 -16.71 1.10 -8.21
C SER A 457 -17.97 0.30 -7.86
N HIS A 458 -18.13 -0.91 -8.42
CA HIS A 458 -19.00 -1.98 -7.88
C HIS A 458 -18.19 -3.27 -7.89
N GLY A 459 -17.65 -3.68 -6.74
CA GLY A 459 -16.86 -4.90 -6.64
C GLY A 459 -17.58 -6.08 -7.31
N VAL A 460 -16.86 -6.88 -8.07
CA VAL A 460 -17.44 -8.00 -8.82
C VAL A 460 -17.49 -9.25 -7.96
N ALA A 461 -18.47 -10.11 -8.20
CA ALA A 461 -18.54 -11.41 -7.54
C ALA A 461 -17.28 -12.23 -7.85
N TRP A 462 -16.80 -12.99 -6.86
CA TRP A 462 -15.67 -13.89 -7.06
C TRP A 462 -15.87 -14.83 -8.26
N PRO A 463 -14.85 -15.10 -9.09
CA PRO A 463 -15.02 -15.93 -10.27
C PRO A 463 -15.46 -17.34 -9.89
N SER A 464 -16.48 -17.84 -10.60
CA SER A 464 -16.95 -19.21 -10.42
C SER A 464 -15.97 -20.17 -11.11
N GLY A 465 -15.63 -21.29 -10.45
CA GLY A 465 -14.78 -22.31 -11.06
C GLY A 465 -15.44 -22.88 -12.33
N ALA A 466 -14.65 -23.08 -13.39
CA ALA A 466 -15.12 -23.60 -14.68
C ALA A 466 -15.81 -24.98 -14.61
N ASP A 467 -15.61 -25.71 -13.51
CA ASP A 467 -16.21 -27.02 -13.22
C ASP A 467 -17.46 -26.95 -12.31
N GLY A 468 -17.92 -25.75 -11.94
CA GLY A 468 -19.05 -25.54 -11.03
C GLY A 468 -18.79 -26.01 -9.60
N ARG A 469 -17.55 -26.36 -9.24
CA ARG A 469 -17.18 -26.75 -7.88
C ARG A 469 -16.79 -25.51 -7.07
N SER A 470 -17.25 -25.46 -5.82
CA SER A 470 -16.79 -24.46 -4.85
C SER A 470 -15.32 -24.75 -4.50
N ARG A 471 -14.38 -24.05 -5.15
CA ARG A 471 -12.98 -23.97 -4.71
C ARG A 471 -12.87 -22.94 -3.59
N LEU A 472 -11.90 -23.12 -2.70
CA LEU A 472 -11.56 -22.08 -1.72
C LEU A 472 -11.16 -20.81 -2.48
N ARG A 473 -11.57 -19.65 -1.98
CA ARG A 473 -11.18 -18.37 -2.58
C ARG A 473 -9.67 -18.16 -2.35
N VAL A 474 -8.91 -17.98 -3.43
CA VAL A 474 -7.46 -17.74 -3.40
C VAL A 474 -7.11 -16.46 -4.15
N ALA A 475 -6.45 -15.52 -3.47
CA ALA A 475 -5.93 -14.30 -4.06
C ALA A 475 -4.40 -14.24 -4.00
N LEU A 476 -3.77 -13.70 -5.05
CA LEU A 476 -2.40 -13.22 -5.01
C LEU A 476 -2.37 -11.69 -4.85
N SER A 477 -1.40 -11.19 -4.09
CA SER A 477 -1.00 -9.78 -4.08
C SER A 477 0.44 -9.69 -4.54
N ASN A 478 0.69 -9.02 -5.66
CA ASN A 478 2.03 -8.81 -6.20
C ASN A 478 2.53 -7.39 -5.92
N ALA A 479 3.79 -7.24 -5.53
CA ALA A 479 4.45 -5.96 -5.35
C ALA A 479 5.88 -6.02 -5.91
N SER A 480 6.23 -5.01 -6.72
CA SER A 480 7.55 -4.87 -7.34
C SER A 480 8.19 -3.55 -6.92
N GLY A 481 9.35 -3.61 -6.28
CA GLY A 481 10.12 -2.46 -5.84
C GLY A 481 11.17 -2.02 -6.87
N PHE A 482 11.44 -0.71 -6.90
CA PHE A 482 12.65 -0.18 -7.52
C PHE A 482 13.90 -0.96 -7.06
N GLY A 483 14.86 -1.13 -7.97
CA GLY A 483 15.99 -2.05 -7.77
C GLY A 483 15.67 -3.53 -8.03
N GLY A 484 14.42 -3.85 -8.40
CA GLY A 484 14.02 -5.15 -8.93
C GLY A 484 13.56 -6.17 -7.89
N SER A 485 13.19 -5.76 -6.68
CA SER A 485 12.69 -6.69 -5.65
C SER A 485 11.22 -7.03 -5.91
N ASN A 486 10.89 -8.31 -6.10
CA ASN A 486 9.51 -8.75 -6.30
C ASN A 486 9.05 -9.59 -5.11
N VAL A 487 7.84 -9.34 -4.62
CA VAL A 487 7.19 -10.09 -3.55
C VAL A 487 5.76 -10.43 -3.94
N CYS A 488 5.41 -11.70 -3.84
CA CYS A 488 4.08 -12.23 -4.08
C CYS A 488 3.58 -12.92 -2.80
N LEU A 489 2.41 -12.50 -2.31
CA LEU A 489 1.73 -13.08 -1.16
C LEU A 489 0.46 -13.78 -1.62
N LEU A 490 0.20 -14.99 -1.12
CA LEU A 490 -0.99 -15.76 -1.43
C LEU A 490 -1.88 -15.87 -0.20
N PHE A 491 -3.10 -15.36 -0.33
CA PHE A 491 -4.15 -15.46 0.67
C PHE A 491 -5.17 -16.50 0.23
N GLN A 492 -5.58 -17.36 1.17
CA GLN A 492 -6.54 -18.43 0.93
C GLN A 492 -7.63 -18.39 1.98
N GLU A 493 -8.87 -18.62 1.56
CA GLU A 493 -10.01 -18.79 2.44
C GLU A 493 -9.71 -19.86 3.48
N HIS A 494 -9.93 -19.53 4.75
CA HIS A 494 -9.75 -20.46 5.84
C HIS A 494 -10.93 -21.44 5.85
N ASP A 495 -10.69 -22.69 5.40
CA ASP A 495 -11.71 -23.74 5.48
C ASP A 495 -11.94 -24.12 6.94
N THR A 496 -13.15 -23.88 7.43
CA THR A 496 -13.58 -24.19 8.80
C THR A 496 -14.14 -25.62 8.92
N ARG A 497 -14.15 -26.40 7.83
CA ARG A 497 -14.71 -27.75 7.76
C ARG A 497 -13.76 -28.86 8.21
#